data_AF-A0A8D8CR28-F1
#
_entry.id   AF-A0A8D8CR28-F1
#
_cell.length_a   1.000
_cell.length_b   1.000
_cell.length_c   1.000
_cell.angle_alpha   90.00
_cell.angle_beta   90.00
_cell.angle_gamma   90.00
#
_symmetry.space_group_name_H-M   'P 1'
#
loop_
_entity.id
_entity.type
_entity.pdbx_description
1 polymer ?
#
loop_
_entity_poly.entity_id
_entity_poly.type
_entity_poly.pdbx_seq_one_letter_code
_entity_poly.pdbx_strand_id
1 'polypeptide(L)'
;MDGDSAQSFCEFKQQVSAVPQYGLKLKFNHVYPETRNQNLKPSFRQIWPIIPMALRYIPYYWKVSREGRQVLMDYWYTENGKQIYGAPIGGIGAGTIGRGFAGEFCRFQMRPGLYEYNTVHANQFIVTIKDENNVTIFQSLLSSYSRPKTPLASWESTINSSKCSYTALYPRAWSEYDLSEHGIKLVQRQISPIIPHDYK
;
A
#
# COMPACT_ATOMS: atom_id res chain seq x y z
N MET A 1 25.44 -19.03 -26.35
CA MET A 1 25.01 -17.69 -25.92
C MET A 1 26.29 -16.94 -25.59
N ASP A 2 26.69 -16.03 -26.46
CA ASP A 2 27.99 -15.35 -26.39
C ASP A 2 28.03 -14.37 -25.22
N GLY A 3 29.18 -14.25 -24.54
CA GLY A 3 29.32 -13.49 -23.28
C GLY A 3 28.84 -12.04 -23.35
N ASP A 4 28.98 -11.39 -24.51
CA ASP A 4 28.52 -10.01 -24.73
C ASP A 4 26.99 -9.86 -24.72
N SER A 5 26.26 -10.87 -25.21
CA SER A 5 24.79 -10.87 -25.19
C SER A 5 24.23 -10.98 -23.77
N ALA A 6 24.93 -11.71 -22.89
CA ALA A 6 24.55 -11.88 -21.50
C ALA A 6 24.81 -10.61 -20.67
N GLN A 7 25.93 -9.92 -20.92
CA GLN A 7 26.26 -8.66 -20.25
C GLN A 7 25.27 -7.54 -20.64
N SER A 8 24.99 -7.37 -21.93
CA SER A 8 24.01 -6.40 -22.43
C SER A 8 22.61 -6.62 -21.83
N PHE A 9 22.17 -7.87 -21.71
CA PHE A 9 20.88 -8.19 -21.10
C PHE A 9 20.84 -7.90 -19.58
N CYS A 10 21.96 -8.11 -18.89
CA CYS A 10 22.08 -7.78 -17.47
C CYS A 10 22.00 -6.27 -17.23
N GLU A 11 22.72 -5.48 -18.02
CA GLU A 11 22.64 -4.02 -17.97
C GLU A 11 21.23 -3.51 -18.25
N PHE A 12 20.57 -4.06 -19.28
CA PHE A 12 19.19 -3.71 -19.59
C PHE A 12 18.25 -4.02 -18.42
N LYS A 13 18.36 -5.22 -17.81
CA LYS A 13 17.57 -5.57 -16.63
C LYS A 13 17.82 -4.62 -15.47
N GLN A 14 19.06 -4.20 -15.27
CA GLN A 14 19.44 -3.30 -14.19
C GLN A 14 18.88 -1.89 -14.45
N GLN A 15 18.93 -1.41 -15.69
CA GLN A 15 18.35 -0.14 -16.11
C GLN A 15 16.82 -0.13 -15.95
N VAL A 16 16.13 -1.20 -16.32
CA VAL A 16 14.66 -1.32 -16.17
C VAL A 16 14.24 -1.50 -14.71
N SER A 17 15.12 -2.05 -13.88
CA SER A 17 14.88 -2.27 -12.44
C SER A 17 15.26 -1.06 -11.59
N ALA A 18 16.08 -0.16 -12.12
CA ALA A 18 16.48 1.07 -11.46
C ALA A 18 15.27 1.94 -11.07
N VAL A 19 15.47 2.72 -10.01
CA VAL A 19 14.47 3.65 -9.51
C VAL A 19 14.36 4.82 -10.48
N PRO A 20 13.15 5.18 -10.94
CA PRO A 20 13.00 6.25 -11.91
C PRO A 20 13.33 7.62 -11.31
N GLN A 21 13.78 8.54 -12.17
CA GLN A 21 13.99 9.94 -11.79
C GLN A 21 12.68 10.61 -11.38
N TYR A 22 11.59 10.31 -12.11
CA TYR A 22 10.25 10.86 -11.90
C TYR A 22 9.34 9.89 -11.14
N GLY A 23 8.33 10.45 -10.46
CA GLY A 23 7.35 9.71 -9.69
C GLY A 23 7.10 10.34 -8.33
N LEU A 24 6.09 9.85 -7.62
CA LEU A 24 5.84 10.23 -6.24
C LEU A 24 6.95 9.64 -5.36
N LYS A 25 7.72 10.49 -4.68
CA LYS A 25 8.82 10.08 -3.80
C LYS A 25 8.49 10.45 -2.36
N LEU A 26 8.45 9.45 -1.49
CA LEU A 26 8.15 9.60 -0.08
C LEU A 26 9.21 8.89 0.75
N LYS A 27 9.51 9.43 1.93
CA LYS A 27 10.24 8.68 2.95
C LYS A 27 9.26 7.85 3.76
N PHE A 28 9.74 6.77 4.36
CA PHE A 28 8.89 5.90 5.18
C PHE A 28 8.37 6.61 6.45
N ASN A 29 9.07 7.64 6.92
CA ASN A 29 8.64 8.49 8.03
C ASN A 29 7.86 9.75 7.59
N HIS A 30 7.48 9.85 6.31
CA HIS A 30 6.76 11.01 5.83
C HIS A 30 5.38 11.13 6.50
N VAL A 31 5.08 12.32 7.01
CA VAL A 31 3.78 12.67 7.57
C VAL A 31 3.21 13.81 6.73
N TYR A 32 2.00 13.62 6.23
CA TYR A 32 1.32 14.65 5.46
C TYR A 32 0.88 15.80 6.38
N PRO A 33 1.07 17.07 5.98
CA PRO A 33 0.66 18.21 6.79
C PRO A 33 -0.87 18.39 6.82
N GLU A 34 -1.60 17.93 5.81
CA GLU A 34 -3.04 18.11 5.74
C GLU A 34 -3.77 17.06 6.57
N THR A 35 -4.68 17.47 7.45
CA THR A 35 -5.59 16.57 8.16
C THR A 35 -6.93 16.52 7.42
N ARG A 36 -7.04 15.66 6.39
CA ARG A 36 -8.27 15.50 5.61
C ARG A 36 -9.25 14.59 6.34
N ASN A 37 -10.48 15.08 6.55
CA ASN A 37 -11.59 14.32 7.12
C ASN A 37 -12.80 14.42 6.17
N GLN A 38 -13.44 13.29 5.89
CA GLN A 38 -14.63 13.19 5.05
C GLN A 38 -15.93 13.45 5.84
N ASN A 39 -15.85 13.53 7.18
CA ASN A 39 -16.97 13.88 8.06
C ASN A 39 -17.34 15.37 7.93
N LEU A 40 -17.91 15.74 6.79
CA LEU A 40 -18.46 17.07 6.55
C LEU A 40 -19.83 17.16 7.22
N LYS A 41 -19.98 18.11 8.15
CA LYS A 41 -21.27 18.40 8.79
C LYS A 41 -22.02 19.42 7.91
N PRO A 42 -23.17 19.05 7.32
CA PRO A 42 -23.92 19.98 6.50
C PRO A 42 -24.46 21.14 7.33
N SER A 43 -24.47 22.33 6.75
CA SER A 43 -25.13 23.50 7.35
C SER A 43 -26.64 23.35 7.34
N PHE A 44 -27.36 24.08 8.20
CA PHE A 44 -28.82 24.04 8.26
C PHE A 44 -29.52 24.31 6.91
N ARG A 45 -28.95 25.19 6.08
CA ARG A 45 -29.48 25.47 4.73
C ARG A 45 -29.30 24.28 3.77
N GLN A 46 -28.24 23.50 3.94
CA GLN A 46 -27.95 22.31 3.13
C GLN A 46 -28.77 21.09 3.58
N ILE A 47 -29.25 21.05 4.83
CA ILE A 47 -30.07 19.94 5.33
C ILE A 47 -31.41 19.87 4.59
N TRP A 48 -32.07 21.01 4.34
CA TRP A 48 -33.36 21.06 3.66
C TRP A 48 -33.42 20.29 2.32
N PRO A 49 -32.50 20.51 1.37
CA PRO A 49 -32.48 19.75 0.11
C PRO A 49 -32.06 18.28 0.28
N ILE A 50 -31.40 17.91 1.38
CA ILE A 50 -30.93 16.53 1.64
C ILE A 50 -32.05 15.64 2.20
N ILE A 51 -33.07 16.22 2.88
CA ILE A 51 -34.15 15.45 3.55
C ILE A 51 -34.85 14.45 2.63
N PRO A 52 -35.30 14.79 1.39
CA PRO A 52 -35.96 13.82 0.52
C PRO A 52 -35.08 12.62 0.16
N MET A 53 -33.78 12.85 -0.02
CA MET A 53 -32.80 11.79 -0.27
C MET A 53 -32.58 10.94 0.99
N ALA A 54 -32.48 11.55 2.16
CA ALA A 54 -32.32 10.85 3.43
C ALA A 54 -33.52 9.91 3.71
N LEU A 55 -34.74 10.37 3.46
CA LEU A 55 -35.96 9.54 3.61
C LEU A 55 -35.97 8.32 2.68
N ARG A 56 -35.42 8.44 1.46
CA ARG A 56 -35.26 7.31 0.54
C ARG A 56 -34.12 6.37 0.96
N TYR A 57 -33.08 6.93 1.60
CA TYR A 57 -31.90 6.18 2.01
C TYR A 57 -32.16 5.29 3.25
N ILE A 58 -32.98 5.73 4.21
CA ILE A 58 -33.31 4.97 5.42
C ILE A 58 -33.82 3.54 5.14
N PRO A 59 -34.86 3.32 4.29
CA PRO A 59 -35.35 1.96 4.01
C PRO A 59 -34.32 1.11 3.27
N TYR A 60 -33.50 1.70 2.39
CA TYR A 60 -32.38 1.02 1.73
C TYR A 60 -31.35 0.56 2.75
N TYR A 61 -30.90 1.45 3.63
CA TYR A 61 -29.93 1.15 4.68
C TYR A 61 -30.43 0.02 5.58
N TRP A 62 -31.69 0.10 6.02
CA TRP A 62 -32.31 -0.91 6.87
C TRP A 62 -32.39 -2.28 6.17
N LYS A 63 -32.80 -2.31 4.90
CA LYS A 63 -32.86 -3.55 4.10
C LYS A 63 -31.48 -4.19 3.95
N VAL A 64 -30.47 -3.43 3.52
CA VAL A 64 -29.11 -3.93 3.27
C VAL A 64 -28.45 -4.40 4.57
N SER A 65 -28.64 -3.66 5.66
CA SER A 65 -28.15 -4.04 6.99
C SER A 65 -28.78 -5.35 7.48
N ARG A 66 -30.09 -5.55 7.28
CA ARG A 66 -30.77 -6.82 7.62
C ARG A 66 -30.31 -8.00 6.77
N GLU A 67 -29.89 -7.76 5.52
CA GLU A 67 -29.29 -8.76 4.64
C GLU A 67 -27.83 -9.09 5.02
N GLY A 68 -27.24 -8.40 6.00
CA GLY A 68 -25.83 -8.59 6.40
C GLY A 68 -24.82 -8.14 5.34
N ARG A 69 -25.25 -7.29 4.40
CA ARG A 69 -24.42 -6.77 3.30
C ARG A 69 -23.80 -5.45 3.69
N GLN A 70 -22.61 -5.16 3.17
CA GLN A 70 -21.98 -3.85 3.35
C GLN A 70 -22.75 -2.79 2.57
N VAL A 71 -23.06 -1.68 3.25
CA VAL A 71 -23.71 -0.52 2.64
C VAL A 71 -22.68 0.22 1.79
N LEU A 72 -22.92 0.31 0.48
CA LEU A 72 -21.96 0.90 -0.46
C LEU A 72 -21.71 2.39 -0.23
N MET A 73 -22.76 3.15 0.08
CA MET A 73 -22.69 4.60 0.36
C MET A 73 -23.07 4.83 1.81
N ASP A 74 -22.19 4.49 2.74
CA ASP A 74 -22.45 4.67 4.16
C ASP A 74 -22.19 6.12 4.61
N TYR A 75 -23.26 6.90 4.72
CA TYR A 75 -23.21 8.28 5.23
C TYR A 75 -23.17 8.36 6.76
N TRP A 76 -23.36 7.23 7.47
CA TRP A 76 -23.32 7.18 8.93
C TRP A 76 -21.92 6.88 9.44
N TYR A 77 -21.25 5.93 8.80
CA TYR A 77 -19.87 5.53 9.08
C TYR A 77 -18.98 5.80 7.86
N THR A 78 -18.68 7.07 7.59
CA THR A 78 -17.81 7.44 6.46
C THR A 78 -16.36 7.03 6.74
N GLU A 79 -15.78 6.24 5.84
CA GLU A 79 -14.37 5.86 5.95
C GLU A 79 -13.46 7.02 5.58
N ASN A 80 -12.41 7.26 6.37
CA ASN A 80 -11.44 8.30 6.08
C ASN A 80 -10.20 7.72 5.37
N GLY A 81 -9.72 8.43 4.35
CA GLY A 81 -8.49 8.05 3.66
C GLY A 81 -7.29 8.19 4.58
N LYS A 82 -6.62 7.07 4.89
CA LYS A 82 -5.59 6.99 5.94
C LYS A 82 -4.22 7.60 5.61
N GLN A 83 -4.05 8.38 4.53
CA GLN A 83 -2.77 9.02 4.13
C GLN A 83 -1.52 8.11 4.13
N ILE A 84 -1.70 6.79 4.12
CA ILE A 84 -0.63 5.79 4.14
C ILE A 84 -0.48 5.07 2.78
N TYR A 85 -1.35 5.36 1.81
CA TYR A 85 -1.47 4.56 0.59
C TYR A 85 -0.33 4.78 -0.40
N GLY A 86 0.02 3.72 -1.13
CA GLY A 86 0.91 3.76 -2.28
C GLY A 86 0.22 3.28 -3.55
N ALA A 87 1.02 2.98 -4.58
CA ALA A 87 0.55 2.43 -5.84
C ALA A 87 -0.09 1.04 -5.62
N PRO A 88 -1.28 0.78 -6.20
CA PRO A 88 -1.98 -0.49 -6.04
C PRO A 88 -1.30 -1.60 -6.84
N ILE A 89 -1.50 -2.83 -6.38
CA ILE A 89 -1.05 -4.06 -7.03
C ILE A 89 -2.29 -4.84 -7.47
N GLY A 90 -2.42 -5.12 -8.76
CA GLY A 90 -3.55 -5.87 -9.31
C GLY A 90 -3.85 -5.50 -10.76
N GLY A 91 -4.34 -6.48 -11.51
CA GLY A 91 -4.77 -6.34 -12.90
C GLY A 91 -6.16 -5.71 -13.03
N ILE A 92 -6.54 -5.36 -14.26
CA ILE A 92 -7.90 -4.92 -14.57
C ILE A 92 -8.85 -6.10 -14.35
N GLY A 93 -9.86 -5.94 -13.50
CA GLY A 93 -10.86 -6.98 -13.20
C GLY A 93 -10.43 -8.06 -12.20
N ALA A 94 -9.13 -8.16 -11.87
CA ALA A 94 -8.62 -9.18 -10.93
C ALA A 94 -8.83 -8.81 -9.44
N GLY A 95 -9.22 -7.56 -9.17
CA GLY A 95 -9.14 -6.97 -7.84
C GLY A 95 -7.75 -6.41 -7.55
N THR A 96 -7.66 -5.54 -6.55
CA THR A 96 -6.40 -4.86 -6.20
C THR A 96 -6.06 -4.92 -4.72
N ILE A 97 -4.77 -4.88 -4.41
CA ILE A 97 -4.22 -4.77 -3.08
C ILE A 97 -3.36 -3.51 -3.03
N GLY A 98 -3.78 -2.55 -2.22
CA GLY A 98 -3.04 -1.34 -1.91
C GLY A 98 -1.95 -1.65 -0.89
N ARG A 99 -0.71 -1.47 -1.33
CA ARG A 99 0.45 -1.44 -0.44
C ARG A 99 0.78 0.00 -0.09
N GLY A 100 0.89 0.30 1.20
CA GLY A 100 1.30 1.59 1.72
C GLY A 100 2.76 1.90 1.44
N PHE A 101 3.12 3.17 1.46
CA PHE A 101 4.49 3.60 1.16
C PHE A 101 5.49 3.15 2.23
N ALA A 102 5.05 2.91 3.47
CA ALA A 102 5.88 2.42 4.57
C ALA A 102 5.83 0.89 4.73
N GLY A 103 5.24 0.16 3.77
CA GLY A 103 5.22 -1.30 3.72
C GLY A 103 3.94 -1.97 4.23
N GLU A 104 2.88 -1.21 4.52
CA GLU A 104 1.57 -1.72 4.91
C GLU A 104 0.89 -2.46 3.76
N PHE A 105 0.11 -3.50 4.04
CA PHE A 105 -0.93 -3.98 3.10
C PHE A 105 -2.28 -3.52 3.65
N CYS A 106 -2.81 -2.41 3.15
CA CYS A 106 -3.80 -1.58 3.88
C CYS A 106 -5.10 -1.24 3.14
N ARG A 107 -5.24 -1.64 1.87
CA ARG A 107 -6.47 -1.36 1.10
C ARG A 107 -6.78 -2.49 0.13
N PHE A 108 -7.77 -3.31 0.44
CA PHE A 108 -8.12 -4.47 -0.39
C PHE A 108 -9.37 -4.21 -1.20
N GLN A 109 -9.30 -4.55 -2.49
CA GLN A 109 -10.39 -4.47 -3.47
C GLN A 109 -10.52 -5.83 -4.16
N MET A 110 -10.46 -6.91 -3.39
CA MET A 110 -10.52 -8.28 -3.90
C MET A 110 -11.92 -8.67 -4.33
N ARG A 111 -12.94 -8.05 -3.72
CA ARG A 111 -14.35 -8.25 -4.04
C ARG A 111 -14.82 -7.08 -4.89
N PRO A 112 -15.26 -7.29 -6.14
CA PRO A 112 -15.69 -6.20 -7.01
C PRO A 112 -16.76 -5.31 -6.33
N GLY A 113 -16.52 -3.99 -6.34
CA GLY A 113 -17.42 -3.01 -5.73
C GLY A 113 -17.32 -2.85 -4.22
N LEU A 114 -16.50 -3.66 -3.53
CA LEU A 114 -16.25 -3.56 -2.09
C LEU A 114 -14.80 -3.16 -1.82
N TYR A 115 -14.62 -2.31 -0.81
CA TYR A 115 -13.33 -1.77 -0.41
C TYR A 115 -13.13 -2.01 1.08
N GLU A 116 -12.08 -2.73 1.42
CA GLU A 116 -11.69 -3.00 2.80
C GLU A 116 -10.46 -2.16 3.16
N TYR A 117 -10.61 -1.29 4.17
CA TYR A 117 -9.60 -0.30 4.57
C TYR A 117 -8.88 -0.71 5.87
N ASN A 118 -8.46 -1.96 5.92
CA ASN A 118 -7.74 -2.56 7.05
C ASN A 118 -6.29 -2.87 6.67
N THR A 119 -5.39 -2.73 7.64
CA THR A 119 -4.00 -3.18 7.49
C THR A 119 -3.87 -4.62 7.96
N VAL A 120 -3.46 -5.52 7.07
CA VAL A 120 -3.17 -6.91 7.42
C VAL A 120 -1.72 -7.03 7.88
N HIS A 121 -1.52 -7.03 9.20
CA HIS A 121 -0.19 -7.01 9.82
C HIS A 121 0.65 -8.28 9.58
N ALA A 122 0.04 -9.40 9.22
CA ALA A 122 0.75 -10.64 8.90
C ALA A 122 1.43 -10.58 7.52
N ASN A 123 0.92 -9.76 6.59
CA ASN A 123 1.47 -9.65 5.26
C ASN A 123 2.66 -8.69 5.31
N GLN A 124 3.89 -9.23 5.27
CA GLN A 124 5.12 -8.46 5.35
C GLN A 124 6.24 -9.12 4.56
N PHE A 125 7.28 -8.34 4.25
CA PHE A 125 8.57 -8.88 3.82
C PHE A 125 9.53 -8.83 5.00
N ILE A 126 10.33 -9.90 5.16
CA ILE A 126 11.35 -10.02 6.20
C ILE A 126 12.69 -10.10 5.51
N VAL A 127 13.67 -9.34 6.00
CA VAL A 127 15.07 -9.49 5.64
C VAL A 127 15.80 -10.22 6.77
N THR A 128 16.64 -11.17 6.41
CA THR A 128 17.57 -11.84 7.32
C THR A 128 18.96 -11.80 6.69
N ILE A 129 19.92 -11.21 7.39
CA ILE A 129 21.32 -11.15 7.01
C ILE A 129 22.08 -12.12 7.91
N LYS A 130 22.85 -13.02 7.30
CA LYS A 130 23.66 -14.02 7.99
C LYS A 130 25.12 -13.87 7.61
N ASP A 131 25.98 -14.23 8.56
CA ASP A 131 27.43 -14.34 8.34
C ASP A 131 27.78 -15.62 7.56
N GLU A 132 29.04 -15.75 7.14
CA GLU A 132 29.61 -16.96 6.52
C GLU A 132 29.39 -18.21 7.39
N ASN A 133 29.36 -18.04 8.70
CA ASN A 133 29.09 -19.10 9.68
C ASN A 133 27.58 -19.39 9.90
N ASN A 134 26.68 -18.88 9.06
CA ASN A 134 25.22 -19.00 9.18
C ASN A 134 24.59 -18.37 10.44
N VAL A 135 25.34 -17.54 11.17
CA VAL A 135 24.83 -16.79 12.33
C VAL A 135 24.03 -15.58 11.87
N THR A 136 22.83 -15.38 12.42
CA THR A 136 21.99 -14.21 12.08
C THR A 136 22.56 -12.94 12.68
N ILE A 137 22.98 -12.01 11.81
CA ILE A 137 23.49 -10.70 12.19
C ILE A 137 22.33 -9.71 12.34
N PHE A 138 21.38 -9.76 11.41
CA PHE A 138 20.27 -8.83 11.34
C PHE A 138 19.02 -9.54 10.86
N GLN A 139 17.90 -9.28 11.52
CA GLN A 139 16.59 -9.71 11.08
C GLN A 139 15.59 -8.60 11.32
N SER A 140 14.78 -8.29 10.32
CA SER A 140 13.87 -7.16 10.41
C SER A 140 12.71 -7.27 9.44
N LEU A 141 11.56 -6.71 9.83
CA LEU A 141 10.49 -6.40 8.89
C LEU A 141 10.88 -5.23 8.00
N LEU A 142 10.56 -5.35 6.70
CA LEU A 142 10.76 -4.29 5.72
C LEU A 142 9.59 -3.28 5.72
N SER A 143 9.13 -2.90 6.92
CA SER A 143 8.02 -1.97 7.13
C SER A 143 8.21 -1.16 8.41
N SER A 144 7.96 0.14 8.40
CA SER A 144 8.25 1.00 9.56
C SER A 144 7.02 1.67 10.21
N TYR A 145 5.84 1.13 9.98
CA TYR A 145 4.59 1.69 10.49
C TYR A 145 4.22 1.12 11.86
N SER A 146 3.38 1.86 12.60
CA SER A 146 2.91 1.42 13.93
C SER A 146 2.02 0.20 13.82
N ARG A 147 2.39 -0.88 14.53
CA ARG A 147 1.66 -2.16 14.51
C ARG A 147 1.21 -2.57 15.93
N PRO A 148 0.06 -3.25 16.07
CA PRO A 148 -0.30 -3.90 17.32
C PRO A 148 0.67 -5.06 17.60
N LYS A 149 1.11 -5.21 18.86
CA LYS A 149 2.03 -6.28 19.24
C LYS A 149 1.38 -7.66 19.14
N THR A 150 0.10 -7.81 19.42
CA THR A 150 -0.62 -9.09 19.29
C THR A 150 -1.29 -9.19 17.92
N PRO A 151 -1.26 -10.36 17.23
CA PRO A 151 -0.70 -11.65 17.65
C PRO A 151 0.80 -11.86 17.33
N LEU A 152 1.44 -10.97 16.55
CA LEU A 152 2.80 -11.14 16.04
C LEU A 152 3.87 -10.43 16.89
N ALA A 153 3.89 -10.72 18.19
CA ALA A 153 4.68 -9.95 19.15
C ALA A 153 6.19 -10.13 18.99
N SER A 154 6.62 -11.27 18.43
CA SER A 154 8.03 -11.56 18.16
C SER A 154 8.55 -10.90 16.87
N TRP A 155 7.67 -10.30 16.07
CA TRP A 155 8.07 -9.67 14.82
C TRP A 155 8.43 -8.20 15.06
N GLU A 156 9.70 -7.85 14.85
CA GLU A 156 10.21 -6.51 15.08
C GLU A 156 10.64 -5.83 13.77
N SER A 157 10.39 -4.52 13.70
CA SER A 157 10.95 -3.65 12.69
C SER A 157 12.09 -2.85 13.31
N THR A 158 13.30 -3.18 12.92
CA THR A 158 14.54 -2.51 13.31
C THR A 158 15.10 -1.60 12.21
N ILE A 159 14.43 -1.49 11.06
CA ILE A 159 14.85 -0.61 9.97
C ILE A 159 14.66 0.88 10.34
N ASN A 160 15.59 1.72 9.91
CA ASN A 160 15.49 3.16 10.07
C ASN A 160 14.61 3.76 8.95
N SER A 161 13.45 4.27 9.30
CA SER A 161 12.47 4.86 8.37
C SER A 161 12.99 6.08 7.61
N SER A 162 13.93 6.85 8.16
CA SER A 162 14.55 7.99 7.46
C SER A 162 15.49 7.56 6.31
N LYS A 163 16.08 6.36 6.46
CA LYS A 163 16.96 5.72 5.47
C LYS A 163 16.21 4.90 4.42
N CYS A 164 14.88 4.81 4.53
CA CYS A 164 14.04 4.10 3.57
C CYS A 164 13.27 5.08 2.69
N SER A 165 13.21 4.82 1.39
CA SER A 165 12.44 5.61 0.42
C SER A 165 11.44 4.75 -0.34
N TYR A 166 10.33 5.38 -0.69
CA TYR A 166 9.31 4.84 -1.56
C TYR A 166 9.19 5.72 -2.80
N THR A 167 9.23 5.10 -3.96
CA THR A 167 8.98 5.77 -5.24
C THR A 167 7.83 5.07 -5.95
N ALA A 168 6.81 5.82 -6.37
CA ALA A 168 5.69 5.31 -7.15
C ALA A 168 5.59 5.99 -8.51
N LEU A 169 5.53 5.16 -9.55
CA LEU A 169 5.24 5.55 -10.92
C LEU A 169 4.40 4.43 -11.55
N TYR A 170 3.09 4.49 -11.33
CA TYR A 170 2.14 3.44 -11.72
C TYR A 170 2.35 3.03 -13.19
N PRO A 171 2.38 1.72 -13.51
CA PRO A 171 1.97 0.57 -12.69
C PRO A 171 3.09 -0.04 -11.82
N ARG A 172 4.18 0.70 -11.60
CA ARG A 172 5.35 0.25 -10.85
C ARG A 172 5.55 1.07 -9.58
N ALA A 173 6.17 0.47 -8.60
CA ALA A 173 6.67 1.17 -7.42
C ALA A 173 7.93 0.48 -6.88
N TRP A 174 8.69 1.22 -6.09
CA TRP A 174 9.96 0.81 -5.53
C TRP A 174 10.00 1.17 -4.05
N SER A 175 10.45 0.23 -3.23
CA SER A 175 10.81 0.47 -1.82
C SER A 175 12.30 0.24 -1.69
N GLU A 176 13.04 1.27 -1.35
CA GLU A 176 14.48 1.24 -1.15
C GLU A 176 14.77 1.22 0.35
N TYR A 177 15.63 0.30 0.76
CA TYR A 177 16.07 0.12 2.13
C TYR A 177 17.60 0.23 2.17
N ASP A 178 18.10 1.30 2.77
CA ASP A 178 19.53 1.47 2.98
C ASP A 178 19.96 0.77 4.27
N LEU A 179 20.57 -0.41 4.10
CA LEU A 179 21.16 -1.25 5.16
C LEU A 179 22.69 -1.20 5.06
N SER A 180 23.25 -0.06 4.67
CA SER A 180 24.70 0.15 4.53
C SER A 180 25.50 -0.15 5.80
N GLU A 181 24.87 -0.06 6.97
CA GLU A 181 25.44 -0.52 8.26
C GLU A 181 25.84 -2.00 8.23
N HIS A 182 25.19 -2.80 7.39
CA HIS A 182 25.48 -4.20 7.12
C HIS A 182 26.09 -4.44 5.73
N GLY A 183 26.49 -3.38 5.02
CA GLY A 183 27.10 -3.45 3.69
C GLY A 183 26.12 -3.74 2.54
N ILE A 184 24.81 -3.65 2.74
CA ILE A 184 23.79 -4.05 1.76
C ILE A 184 22.84 -2.89 1.45
N LYS A 185 22.42 -2.76 0.19
CA LYS A 185 21.27 -1.93 -0.20
C LYS A 185 20.22 -2.81 -0.86
N LEU A 186 18.99 -2.73 -0.37
CA LEU A 186 17.89 -3.53 -0.92
C LEU A 186 16.92 -2.62 -1.66
N VAL A 187 16.49 -3.07 -2.85
CA VAL A 187 15.46 -2.40 -3.64
C VAL A 187 14.39 -3.43 -3.97
N GLN A 188 13.20 -3.22 -3.44
CA GLN A 188 12.03 -4.01 -3.76
C GLN A 188 11.25 -3.30 -4.86
N ARG A 189 11.15 -3.91 -6.04
CA ARG A 189 10.30 -3.42 -7.14
C ARG A 189 8.98 -4.19 -7.18
N GLN A 190 7.87 -3.47 -7.08
CA GLN A 190 6.51 -4.00 -7.24
C GLN A 190 5.93 -3.57 -8.58
N ILE A 191 5.29 -4.49 -9.31
CA ILE A 191 4.76 -4.26 -10.66
C ILE A 191 3.41 -4.97 -10.80
N SER A 192 2.45 -4.29 -11.42
CA SER A 192 1.30 -4.93 -12.06
C SER A 192 1.47 -4.87 -13.57
N PRO A 193 1.24 -5.95 -14.32
CA PRO A 193 1.43 -5.97 -15.79
C PRO A 193 0.29 -5.24 -16.50
N ILE A 194 0.21 -3.92 -16.32
CA ILE A 194 -0.77 -3.06 -16.98
C ILE A 194 -0.11 -2.47 -18.22
N ILE A 195 -0.33 -3.14 -19.35
CA ILE A 195 0.32 -2.81 -20.62
C ILE A 195 -0.75 -2.34 -21.60
N PRO A 196 -0.66 -1.10 -22.13
CA PRO A 196 -1.58 -0.64 -23.16
C PRO A 196 -1.61 -1.59 -24.35
N HIS A 197 -2.81 -1.87 -24.87
CA HIS A 197 -3.05 -2.82 -25.97
C HIS A 197 -2.75 -4.29 -25.65
N ASP A 198 -2.46 -4.62 -24.39
CA ASP A 198 -2.44 -6.00 -23.89
C ASP A 198 -3.68 -6.21 -23.00
N TYR A 199 -4.46 -7.22 -23.33
CA TYR A 199 -5.72 -7.55 -22.66
C TYR A 199 -5.66 -8.91 -21.95
N LYS A 200 -4.46 -9.49 -21.83
CA LYS A 200 -4.22 -10.75 -21.14
C LYS A 200 -3.80 -10.57 -19.69
#